data_AF-A0AAV6B1S0-F1
#
_entry.id   AF-A0AAV6B1S0-F1
#
_cell.length_a   1.000
_cell.length_b   1.000
_cell.length_c   1.000
_cell.angle_alpha   90.00
_cell.angle_beta   90.00
_cell.angle_gamma   90.00
#
_symmetry.space_group_name_H-M   'P 1'
#
loop_
_entity.id
_entity.type
_entity.pdbx_description
1 polymer ?
#
loop_
_entity_poly.entity_id
_entity_poly.type
_entity_poly.pdbx_seq_one_letter_code
_entity_poly.pdbx_strand_id
1 'polypeptide(L)'
;FIGLQDIHPPVSVAAHYQKVVSARQSAEARVNAAKAQATTTNALANALARSTALNAEAEATRRQSIAAARAASFTNQIPAYRAAPDVYTERAYLETLARRGASARKYVVLTTNRIGTVQYNFEEKFERSLLDLAPITPPKAK
;
A
#
# COMPACT_ATOMS: atom_id res chain seq x y z
N PHE A 1 54.70 16.53 36.31
CA PHE A 1 54.13 16.54 34.94
C PHE A 1 55.19 17.15 34.04
N ILE A 2 55.96 16.34 33.32
CA ILE A 2 56.99 16.83 32.41
C ILE A 2 56.34 16.85 31.03
N GLY A 3 55.89 18.03 30.62
CA GLY A 3 55.41 18.26 29.26
C GLY A 3 56.62 18.17 28.32
N LEU A 4 56.61 17.22 27.40
CA LEU A 4 57.55 17.20 26.28
C LEU A 4 57.29 18.49 25.48
N GLN A 5 58.21 19.46 25.58
CA GLN A 5 58.13 20.71 24.83
C GLN A 5 58.17 20.40 23.32
N ASP A 6 57.30 21.06 22.55
CA ASP A 6 57.07 20.88 21.11
C ASP A 6 58.30 20.41 20.32
N ILE A 7 58.35 19.12 19.98
CA ILE A 7 59.39 18.53 19.13
C ILE A 7 58.93 18.70 17.68
N HIS A 8 59.45 19.69 16.98
CA HIS A 8 59.21 19.92 15.56
C HIS A 8 60.47 19.57 14.75
N PRO A 9 60.32 19.03 13.52
CA PRO A 9 61.46 18.76 12.67
C PRO A 9 62.23 20.06 12.40
N PRO A 10 63.58 20.01 12.28
CA PRO A 10 64.37 21.15 11.84
C PRO A 10 63.81 21.74 10.54
N VAL A 11 63.84 23.07 10.40
CA VAL A 11 63.27 23.79 9.23
C VAL A 11 63.78 23.29 7.88
N SER A 12 65.00 22.72 7.83
CA SER A 12 65.58 22.13 6.62
C SER A 12 64.89 20.83 6.16
N VAL A 13 64.26 20.07 7.06
CA VAL A 13 63.62 18.77 6.77
C VAL A 13 62.10 18.78 6.94
N ALA A 14 61.54 19.82 7.56
CA ALA A 14 60.10 19.96 7.80
C ALA A 14 59.25 19.77 6.53
N ALA A 15 59.64 20.37 5.40
CA ALA A 15 58.90 20.26 4.14
C ALA A 15 58.85 18.82 3.59
N HIS A 16 59.94 18.06 3.72
CA HIS A 16 59.98 16.66 3.28
C HIS A 16 59.20 15.75 4.23
N TYR A 17 59.30 15.99 5.53
CA TYR A 17 58.53 15.26 6.54
C TYR A 17 57.01 15.45 6.33
N GLN A 18 56.57 16.69 6.13
CA GLN A 18 55.16 17.02 5.88
C GLN A 18 54.63 16.32 4.62
N LYS A 19 55.43 16.22 3.55
CA LYS A 19 55.06 15.50 2.32
C LYS A 19 54.85 14.00 2.55
N VAL A 20 55.69 13.36 3.37
CA VAL A 20 55.53 11.93 3.67
C VAL A 20 54.28 11.68 4.52
N VAL A 21 54.05 12.54 5.52
CA VAL A 21 52.85 12.45 6.37
C VAL A 21 51.59 12.67 5.55
N SER A 22 51.54 13.71 4.71
CA SER A 22 50.38 13.99 3.86
C SER A 22 50.14 12.88 2.83
N ALA A 23 51.20 12.29 2.26
CA ALA A 23 51.09 11.14 1.36
C ALA A 23 50.53 9.91 2.07
N ARG A 24 50.97 9.61 3.31
CA ARG A 24 50.42 8.52 4.12
C ARG A 24 48.95 8.74 4.46
N GLN A 25 48.59 9.92 4.95
CA GLN A 25 47.19 10.28 5.24
C GLN A 25 46.31 10.20 3.98
N SER A 26 46.82 10.66 2.84
CA SER A 26 46.10 10.56 1.56
C SER A 26 45.89 9.11 1.12
N ALA A 27 46.88 8.23 1.32
CA ALA A 27 46.75 6.82 1.03
C ALA A 27 45.70 6.14 1.94
N GLU A 28 45.76 6.42 3.25
CA GLU A 28 44.77 5.92 4.21
C GLU A 28 43.35 6.43 3.90
N ALA A 29 43.21 7.71 3.57
CA ALA A 29 41.94 8.31 3.17
C ALA A 29 41.36 7.62 1.93
N ARG A 30 42.19 7.33 0.91
CA ARG A 30 41.77 6.59 -0.29
C ARG A 30 41.32 5.17 0.03
N VAL A 31 42.07 4.46 0.88
CA VAL A 31 41.70 3.10 1.31
C VAL A 31 40.38 3.12 2.08
N ASN A 32 40.19 4.08 2.98
CA ASN A 32 38.96 4.21 3.75
C ASN A 32 37.76 4.59 2.86
N ALA A 33 37.95 5.47 1.88
CA ALA A 33 36.92 5.81 0.89
C ALA A 33 36.51 4.59 0.07
N ALA A 34 37.47 3.79 -0.41
CA ALA A 34 37.19 2.55 -1.13
C ALA A 34 36.44 1.53 -0.28
N LYS A 35 36.84 1.35 1.00
CA LYS A 35 36.13 0.48 1.94
C LYS A 35 34.70 0.95 2.22
N ALA A 36 34.51 2.26 2.38
CA ALA A 36 33.19 2.85 2.58
C ALA A 36 32.30 2.60 1.37
N GLN A 37 32.81 2.84 0.15
CA GLN A 37 32.09 2.58 -1.09
C GLN A 37 31.72 1.10 -1.24
N ALA A 38 32.64 0.18 -0.98
CA ALA A 38 32.35 -1.25 -1.03
C ALA A 38 31.26 -1.65 -0.02
N THR A 39 31.32 -1.10 1.19
CA THR A 39 30.32 -1.35 2.24
C THR A 39 28.94 -0.84 1.83
N THR A 40 28.86 0.38 1.29
CA THR A 40 27.57 0.97 0.88
C THR A 40 26.98 0.23 -0.31
N THR A 41 27.78 -0.11 -1.33
CA THR A 41 27.33 -0.88 -2.49
C THR A 41 26.81 -2.26 -2.07
N ASN A 42 27.54 -2.98 -1.22
CA ASN A 42 27.12 -4.30 -0.75
C ASN A 42 25.85 -4.22 0.12
N ALA A 43 25.76 -3.25 1.03
CA ALA A 43 24.57 -3.06 1.86
C ALA A 43 23.33 -2.75 1.00
N LEU A 44 23.47 -1.89 0.00
CA LEU A 44 22.39 -1.55 -0.93
C LEU A 44 21.96 -2.77 -1.75
N ALA A 45 22.91 -3.52 -2.31
CA ALA A 45 22.62 -4.73 -3.09
C ALA A 45 21.87 -5.78 -2.24
N ASN A 46 22.32 -6.00 -1.00
CA ASN A 46 21.64 -6.91 -0.07
C ASN A 46 20.23 -6.44 0.29
N ALA A 47 20.04 -5.14 0.53
CA ALA A 47 18.73 -4.57 0.82
C ALA A 47 17.77 -4.75 -0.36
N LEU A 48 18.23 -4.49 -1.58
CA LEU A 48 17.43 -4.71 -2.80
C LEU A 48 17.06 -6.18 -2.97
N ALA A 49 18.02 -7.09 -2.87
CA ALA A 49 17.77 -8.51 -2.99
C ALA A 49 16.73 -9.00 -1.98
N ARG A 50 16.83 -8.54 -0.73
CA ARG A 50 15.88 -8.89 0.34
C ARG A 50 14.50 -8.29 0.10
N SER A 51 14.42 -7.04 -0.34
CA SER A 51 13.17 -6.38 -0.71
C SER A 51 12.47 -7.14 -1.85
N THR A 52 13.20 -7.49 -2.91
CA THR A 52 12.67 -8.27 -4.03
C THR A 52 12.16 -9.63 -3.60
N ALA A 53 12.91 -10.35 -2.75
CA ALA A 53 12.48 -11.65 -2.22
C ALA A 53 11.19 -11.53 -1.40
N LEU A 54 11.13 -10.57 -0.47
CA LEU A 54 9.94 -10.34 0.37
C LEU A 54 8.72 -9.94 -0.47
N ASN A 55 8.90 -9.09 -1.48
CA ASN A 55 7.82 -8.72 -2.39
C ASN A 55 7.31 -9.94 -3.19
N ALA A 56 8.21 -10.80 -3.66
CA ALA A 56 7.83 -12.02 -4.37
C ALA A 56 7.06 -13.00 -3.46
N GLU A 57 7.50 -13.18 -2.22
CA GLU A 57 6.81 -14.02 -1.22
C GLU A 57 5.41 -13.46 -0.86
N ALA A 58 5.31 -12.14 -0.67
CA ALA A 58 4.05 -11.47 -0.42
C ALA A 58 3.09 -11.64 -1.60
N GLU A 59 3.57 -11.49 -2.84
CA GLU A 59 2.78 -11.75 -4.04
C GLU A 59 2.32 -13.20 -4.14
N ALA A 60 3.21 -14.16 -3.88
CA ALA A 60 2.87 -15.58 -3.92
C ALA A 60 1.75 -15.89 -2.92
N THR A 61 1.89 -15.42 -1.67
CA THR A 61 0.89 -15.59 -0.62
C THR A 61 -0.44 -14.94 -1.00
N ARG A 62 -0.40 -13.72 -1.55
CA ARG A 62 -1.58 -13.01 -2.05
C ARG A 62 -2.29 -13.77 -3.17
N ARG A 63 -1.54 -14.36 -4.11
CA ARG A 63 -2.12 -15.15 -5.21
C ARG A 63 -2.79 -16.41 -4.68
N GLN A 64 -2.15 -17.11 -3.73
CA GLN A 64 -2.71 -18.29 -3.09
C GLN A 64 -4.00 -17.96 -2.32
N SER A 65 -4.01 -16.90 -1.52
CA SER A 65 -5.18 -16.50 -0.75
C SER A 65 -6.35 -16.08 -1.64
N ILE A 66 -6.09 -15.32 -2.70
CA ILE A 66 -7.11 -14.94 -3.70
C ILE A 66 -7.65 -16.19 -4.42
N ALA A 67 -6.78 -17.11 -4.82
CA ALA A 67 -7.20 -18.34 -5.48
C ALA A 67 -8.09 -19.20 -4.57
N ALA A 68 -7.71 -19.37 -3.31
CA ALA A 68 -8.50 -20.09 -2.31
C ALA A 68 -9.86 -19.40 -2.06
N ALA A 69 -9.87 -18.08 -1.87
CA ALA A 69 -11.11 -17.31 -1.68
C ALA A 69 -12.04 -17.39 -2.91
N ARG A 70 -11.47 -17.43 -4.11
CA ARG A 70 -12.21 -17.60 -5.36
C ARG A 70 -12.82 -19.00 -5.47
N ALA A 71 -12.07 -20.04 -5.13
CA ALA A 71 -12.57 -21.41 -5.10
C ALA A 71 -13.71 -21.59 -4.09
N ALA A 72 -13.55 -21.01 -2.88
CA ALA A 72 -14.60 -21.00 -1.87
C ALA A 72 -15.86 -20.26 -2.35
N SER A 73 -15.68 -19.09 -2.99
CA SER A 73 -16.78 -18.35 -3.61
C SER A 73 -17.54 -19.22 -4.61
N PHE A 74 -16.85 -19.86 -5.56
CA PHE A 74 -17.48 -20.74 -6.55
C PHE A 74 -18.26 -21.89 -5.91
N THR A 75 -17.70 -22.52 -4.88
CA THR A 75 -18.36 -23.60 -4.14
C THR A 75 -19.68 -23.14 -3.51
N ASN A 76 -19.73 -21.90 -3.03
CA ASN A 76 -20.92 -21.31 -2.41
C ASN A 76 -21.94 -20.75 -3.41
N GLN A 77 -21.56 -20.51 -4.67
CA GLN A 77 -22.46 -19.93 -5.68
C GLN A 77 -23.59 -20.88 -6.08
N ILE A 78 -23.29 -22.15 -6.33
CA ILE A 78 -24.30 -23.15 -6.74
C ILE A 78 -25.39 -23.34 -5.68
N PRO A 79 -25.09 -23.57 -4.39
CA PRO A 79 -26.14 -23.67 -3.38
C PRO A 79 -26.93 -22.37 -3.21
N ALA A 80 -26.27 -21.20 -3.29
CA ALA A 80 -26.97 -19.91 -3.21
C ALA A 80 -27.94 -19.70 -4.39
N TYR A 81 -27.52 -20.03 -5.61
CA TYR A 81 -28.38 -19.97 -6.79
C TYR A 81 -29.55 -20.95 -6.70
N ARG A 82 -29.30 -22.19 -6.26
CA ARG A 82 -30.35 -23.20 -6.07
C ARG A 82 -31.38 -22.79 -5.00
N ALA A 83 -30.96 -22.06 -3.97
CA ALA A 83 -31.86 -21.60 -2.91
C ALA A 83 -32.84 -20.51 -3.39
N ALA A 84 -32.39 -19.59 -4.25
CA ALA A 84 -33.25 -18.53 -4.79
C ALA A 84 -32.72 -18.04 -6.17
N PRO A 85 -33.10 -18.70 -7.28
CA PRO A 85 -32.58 -18.37 -8.62
C PRO A 85 -32.85 -16.92 -9.04
N ASP A 86 -34.11 -16.48 -8.93
CA ASP A 86 -34.54 -15.16 -9.41
C ASP A 86 -33.87 -14.01 -8.65
N VAL A 87 -33.78 -14.14 -7.32
CA VAL A 87 -33.13 -13.16 -6.44
C VAL A 87 -31.62 -13.12 -6.70
N TYR A 88 -31.00 -14.28 -6.92
CA TYR A 88 -29.56 -14.38 -7.18
C TYR A 88 -29.20 -13.69 -8.50
N THR A 89 -29.95 -13.93 -9.57
CA THR A 89 -29.71 -13.30 -10.87
C THR A 89 -29.90 -11.79 -10.84
N GLU A 90 -30.97 -11.32 -10.20
CA GLU A 90 -31.26 -9.89 -10.10
C GLU A 90 -30.19 -9.17 -9.27
N ARG A 91 -29.80 -9.76 -8.13
CA ARG A 91 -28.70 -9.24 -7.31
C ARG A 91 -27.39 -9.18 -8.09
N ALA A 92 -27.03 -10.24 -8.83
CA ALA A 92 -25.80 -10.27 -9.62
C ALA A 92 -25.78 -9.17 -10.71
N TYR A 93 -26.92 -8.93 -11.36
CA TYR A 93 -27.10 -7.85 -12.33
C TYR A 93 -26.94 -6.47 -11.67
N LEU A 94 -27.65 -6.22 -10.56
CA LEU A 94 -27.56 -4.94 -9.86
C LEU A 94 -26.16 -4.69 -9.27
N GLU A 95 -25.48 -5.72 -8.76
CA GLU A 95 -24.12 -5.59 -8.25
C GLU A 95 -23.12 -5.25 -9.35
N THR A 96 -23.24 -5.89 -10.52
CA THR A 96 -22.40 -5.57 -11.68
C THR A 96 -22.67 -4.18 -12.22
N LEU A 97 -23.94 -3.76 -12.30
CA LEU A 97 -24.35 -2.42 -12.67
C LEU A 97 -23.80 -1.37 -11.69
N ALA A 98 -23.89 -1.62 -10.38
CA ALA A 98 -23.36 -0.74 -9.36
C ALA A 98 -21.84 -0.59 -9.48
N ARG A 99 -21.11 -1.71 -9.59
CA ARG A 99 -19.64 -1.74 -9.67
C ARG A 99 -19.10 -1.08 -10.94
N ARG A 100 -19.71 -1.37 -12.11
CA ARG A 100 -19.26 -0.81 -13.40
C ARG A 100 -19.72 0.63 -13.60
N GLY A 101 -20.91 0.97 -13.12
CA GLY A 101 -21.47 2.30 -13.26
C GLY A 101 -21.06 3.28 -12.16
N ALA A 102 -20.08 2.97 -11.30
CA ALA A 102 -19.77 3.76 -10.10
C ALA A 102 -19.54 5.26 -10.39
N SER A 103 -19.01 5.62 -11.56
CA SER A 103 -18.79 7.00 -12.00
C SER A 103 -20.03 7.68 -12.63
N ALA A 104 -21.14 6.97 -12.81
CA ALA A 104 -22.34 7.48 -13.47
C ALA A 104 -23.43 7.85 -12.44
N ARG A 105 -24.08 9.00 -12.67
CA ARG A 105 -25.32 9.38 -11.98
C ARG A 105 -26.45 8.45 -12.42
N LYS A 106 -27.09 7.74 -11.46
CA LYS A 106 -28.22 6.85 -11.73
C LYS A 106 -29.48 7.40 -11.07
N TYR A 107 -30.60 7.31 -11.76
CA TYR A 107 -31.92 7.68 -11.25
C TYR A 107 -32.79 6.42 -11.22
N VAL A 108 -33.35 6.08 -10.07
CA VAL A 108 -34.33 4.99 -9.93
C VAL A 108 -35.70 5.61 -9.83
N VAL A 109 -36.53 5.42 -10.86
CA VAL A 109 -37.88 5.97 -10.91
C VAL A 109 -38.86 4.86 -10.58
N LEU A 110 -39.57 5.01 -9.46
CA LEU A 110 -40.60 4.07 -9.04
C LEU A 110 -41.96 4.51 -9.63
N THR A 111 -42.65 3.59 -10.30
CA THR A 111 -43.90 3.86 -11.03
C THR A 111 -45.17 3.41 -10.28
N THR A 112 -45.12 3.28 -8.95
CA THR A 112 -46.31 2.93 -8.13
C THR A 112 -46.91 4.20 -7.51
N ASN A 113 -48.12 4.55 -7.98
CA ASN A 113 -49.19 5.45 -7.48
C ASN A 113 -48.91 6.73 -6.67
N ARG A 114 -47.66 7.10 -6.40
CA ARG A 114 -47.21 8.44 -6.03
C ARG A 114 -45.84 8.63 -6.66
N ILE A 115 -45.75 9.52 -7.65
CA ILE A 115 -44.47 9.88 -8.30
C ILE A 115 -43.59 10.54 -7.23
N GLY A 116 -42.74 9.74 -6.60
CA GLY A 116 -41.70 10.18 -5.68
C GLY A 116 -40.35 9.82 -6.27
N THR A 117 -39.58 10.83 -6.68
CA THR A 117 -38.22 10.62 -7.16
C THR A 117 -37.32 10.47 -5.93
N VAL A 118 -36.83 9.24 -5.66
CA VAL A 118 -35.83 9.02 -4.60
C VAL A 118 -34.44 9.19 -5.21
N GLN A 119 -33.74 10.25 -4.82
CA GLN A 119 -32.38 10.53 -5.27
C GLN A 119 -31.37 9.93 -4.29
N TYR A 120 -30.65 8.90 -4.71
CA TYR A 120 -29.47 8.42 -3.98
C TYR A 120 -28.20 9.01 -4.60
N ASN A 121 -27.55 9.92 -3.89
CA ASN A 121 -26.21 10.39 -4.22
C ASN A 121 -25.17 9.47 -3.55
N PHE A 122 -24.39 8.72 -4.33
CA PHE A 122 -23.44 7.72 -3.83
C PHE A 122 -22.01 8.25 -3.64
N GLU A 123 -21.84 9.56 -3.44
CA GLU A 123 -20.56 10.14 -3.04
C GLU A 123 -20.24 9.92 -1.54
N GLU A 124 -21.21 9.50 -0.71
CA GLU A 124 -21.00 9.23 0.72
C GLU A 124 -21.29 7.79 1.15
N LYS A 125 -20.51 7.32 2.14
CA LYS A 125 -20.49 5.95 2.67
C LYS A 125 -21.82 5.57 3.37
N PHE A 126 -22.34 4.39 3.04
CA PHE A 126 -23.67 3.87 3.39
C PHE A 126 -23.97 3.57 4.87
N GLU A 127 -22.99 3.55 5.77
CA GLU A 127 -23.17 2.99 7.12
C GLU A 127 -24.15 3.77 8.01
N ARG A 128 -24.47 5.05 7.70
CA ARG A 128 -25.28 5.90 8.59
C ARG A 128 -26.74 6.08 8.16
N SER A 129 -27.06 5.90 6.88
CA SER A 129 -28.38 6.28 6.35
C SER A 129 -29.49 5.24 6.54
N LEU A 130 -29.16 3.97 6.83
CA LEU A 130 -30.15 2.90 7.02
C LEU A 130 -30.77 2.87 8.42
N LEU A 131 -30.16 3.53 9.39
CA LEU A 131 -30.63 3.61 10.78
C LEU A 131 -31.62 4.76 11.02
N ASP A 132 -31.79 5.65 10.05
CA ASP A 132 -32.58 6.88 10.21
C ASP A 132 -33.93 6.85 9.44
N LEU A 133 -34.40 5.65 9.08
CA LEU A 133 -35.76 5.48 8.59
C LEU A 133 -36.73 5.67 9.76
N ALA A 134 -37.28 6.88 9.87
CA ALA A 134 -38.39 7.18 10.76
C ALA A 134 -39.51 6.15 10.54
N PRO A 135 -40.18 5.67 11.62
CA PRO A 135 -41.21 4.66 11.50
C PRO A 135 -42.37 5.19 10.66
N ILE A 136 -42.64 4.48 9.56
CA ILE A 136 -43.77 4.74 8.67
C ILE A 136 -45.04 4.49 9.50
N THR A 137 -45.74 5.55 9.89
CA THR A 137 -46.99 5.41 10.63
C THR A 137 -48.13 5.06 9.67
N PRO A 138 -48.97 4.05 9.99
CA PRO A 138 -50.05 3.64 9.11
C PRO A 138 -51.14 4.71 9.03
N PRO A 139 -51.82 4.88 7.88
CA PRO A 139 -52.84 5.91 7.70
C PRO A 139 -54.07 5.59 8.57
N LYS A 140 -54.57 6.59 9.30
CA LYS A 140 -55.84 6.49 10.04
C LYS A 140 -56.99 6.24 9.05
N ALA A 141 -57.72 5.16 9.28
CA ALA A 141 -58.98 4.87 8.59
C ALA A 141 -60.01 5.98 8.90
N LYS A 142 -60.81 6.33 7.89
CA LYS A 142 -61.94 7.26 8.02
C LYS A 142 -63.01 6.71 8.95
#